data_AF-A0A2E9CDC9-F1
#
_entry.id   AF-A0A2E9CDC9-F1
#
_cell.length_a   1.000
_cell.length_b   1.000
_cell.length_c   1.000
_cell.angle_alpha   90.00
_cell.angle_beta   90.00
_cell.angle_gamma   90.00
#
_symmetry.space_group_name_H-M   'P 1'
#
loop_
_entity.id
_entity.type
_entity.pdbx_description
1 polymer ?
#
loop_
_entity_poly.entity_id
_entity_poly.type
_entity_poly.pdbx_seq_one_letter_code
_entity_poly.pdbx_strand_id
1 'polypeptide(L)' 'MVALDPIYQNLPREYNCSNCNKTRNSPMCCGHPMHLEEHEKTIKWICWMGSTCGIKDADICDETEIKIYPTVNP' A
#
# COMPACT_ATOMS: atom_id res chain seq x y z
N MET A 1 2.67 3.59 19.94
CA MET A 1 1.47 2.86 19.47
C MET A 1 0.99 3.63 18.26
N VAL A 2 1.37 3.22 17.05
CA VAL A 2 0.96 3.94 15.83
C VAL A 2 -0.53 3.70 15.66
N ALA A 3 -1.31 4.78 15.74
CA ALA A 3 -2.75 4.70 15.59
C ALA A 3 -3.06 4.20 14.17
N LEU A 4 -3.91 3.18 14.08
CA LEU A 4 -4.38 2.60 12.83
C LEU A 4 -5.32 3.62 12.17
N ASP A 5 -4.82 4.37 11.19
CA ASP A 5 -5.62 5.37 10.50
C ASP A 5 -6.73 4.70 9.67
N PRO A 6 -8.02 5.00 9.93
CA PRO A 6 -9.16 4.42 9.18
C PRO A 6 -9.13 4.79 7.68
N ILE A 7 -8.26 5.74 7.31
CA ILE A 7 -7.95 6.15 5.95
C ILE A 7 -7.54 4.93 5.10
N TYR A 8 -6.86 3.94 5.70
CA TYR A 8 -6.41 2.74 4.99
C TYR A 8 -7.53 1.73 4.67
N GLN A 9 -8.69 1.80 5.33
CA GLN A 9 -9.81 0.88 5.08
C GLN A 9 -10.56 1.18 3.78
N ASN A 10 -10.50 2.43 3.31
CA ASN A 10 -11.20 2.93 2.13
C ASN A 10 -10.26 3.15 0.94
N LEU A 11 -9.07 2.56 0.97
CA LEU A 11 -8.14 2.71 -0.15
C LEU A 11 -8.69 2.05 -1.42
N PRO A 12 -8.39 2.63 -2.59
CA PRO A 12 -8.69 1.96 -3.85
C PRO A 12 -7.89 0.65 -3.93
N ARG A 13 -8.55 -0.39 -4.44
CA ARG A 13 -7.90 -1.68 -4.73
C ARG A 13 -6.85 -1.55 -5.83
N GLU A 14 -6.90 -0.49 -6.61
CA GLU A 14 -5.98 -0.21 -7.68
C GLU A 14 -4.94 0.82 -7.22
N TYR A 15 -3.68 0.44 -7.32
CA TYR A 15 -2.55 1.30 -7.12
C TYR A 15 -1.95 1.64 -8.48
N ASN A 16 -1.94 2.93 -8.83
CA ASN A 16 -1.23 3.39 -10.00
C ASN A 16 0.21 3.73 -9.61
N CYS A 17 1.17 3.00 -10.17
CA CYS A 17 2.58 3.32 -9.95
C CYS A 17 2.95 4.56 -10.77
N SER A 18 3.29 5.66 -10.10
CA SER A 18 3.70 6.91 -10.77
C SER A 18 4.98 6.78 -11.61
N ASN A 19 5.79 5.73 -11.39
CA ASN A 19 7.02 5.50 -12.14
C ASN A 19 6.73 4.82 -13.50
N CYS A 20 6.09 3.65 -13.48
CA CYS A 20 5.82 2.90 -14.71
C CYS A 20 4.43 3.17 -15.31
N ASN A 21 3.63 4.02 -14.67
CA ASN A 21 2.24 4.35 -15.01
C ASN A 21 1.32 3.13 -15.18
N LYS A 22 1.71 2.00 -14.57
CA LYS A 22 0.93 0.75 -14.58
C LYS A 22 0.03 0.73 -13.36
N THR A 23 -1.24 0.41 -13.60
CA THR A 23 -2.19 0.07 -12.55
C THR A 23 -1.91 -1.36 -12.08
N ARG A 24 -1.70 -1.53 -10.77
CA ARG A 24 -1.55 -2.82 -10.09
C ARG A 24 -2.67 -2.99 -9.07
N ASN A 25 -3.10 -4.22 -8.85
CA ASN A 25 -4.10 -4.51 -7.83
C ASN A 25 -3.43 -4.76 -6.48
N SER A 26 -3.88 -4.04 -5.46
CA SER A 26 -3.55 -4.27 -4.07
C SER A 26 -4.08 -5.64 -3.62
N PRO A 27 -3.26 -6.42 -2.89
CA PRO A 27 -3.72 -7.64 -2.24
C PRO A 27 -4.77 -7.33 -1.15
N MET A 28 -5.66 -8.28 -0.92
CA MET A 28 -6.71 -8.17 0.09
C MET A 28 -6.26 -8.83 1.39
N CYS A 29 -6.47 -8.16 2.53
CA CYS A 29 -6.28 -8.71 3.87
C CYS A 29 -7.40 -8.20 4.80
N CYS A 30 -7.96 -9.08 5.63
CA CYS A 30 -9.06 -8.75 6.55
C CYS A 30 -10.28 -8.08 5.89
N GLY A 31 -10.57 -8.42 4.62
CA GLY A 31 -11.70 -7.85 3.88
C GLY A 31 -11.44 -6.50 3.22
N HIS A 32 -10.25 -5.92 3.40
CA HIS A 32 -9.87 -4.62 2.83
C HIS A 32 -8.61 -4.72 1.96
N PRO A 33 -8.41 -3.81 0.99
CA PRO A 33 -7.15 -3.71 0.28
C PRO A 33 -6.03 -3.29 1.25
N MET A 34 -4.86 -3.90 1.06
CA MET A 34 -3.66 -3.53 1.80
C MET A 34 -3.13 -2.19 1.30
N HIS A 35 -2.44 -1.45 2.17
CA HIS A 35 -1.80 -0.19 1.80
C HIS A 35 -0.30 -0.39 1.56
N LEU A 36 0.31 0.50 0.81
CA LEU A 36 1.76 0.51 0.67
C LEU A 36 2.38 1.31 1.80
N GLU A 37 3.43 0.76 2.38
CA GLU A 37 4.24 1.41 3.40
C GLU A 37 5.69 0.97 3.23
N GLU A 38 6.63 1.88 3.55
CA GLU A 38 8.04 1.52 3.61
C GLU A 38 8.32 0.72 4.89
N HIS A 39 8.77 -0.50 4.71
CA HIS A 39 9.19 -1.37 5.80
C HIS A 39 10.61 -1.88 5.49
N GLU A 40 11.55 -1.59 6.38
CA GLU A 40 12.95 -2.03 6.24
C GLU A 40 13.60 -1.63 4.90
N LYS A 41 13.38 -0.38 4.46
CA LYS A 41 13.90 0.19 3.19
C LYS A 41 13.37 -0.46 1.91
N THR A 42 12.28 -1.22 2.03
CA THR A 42 11.56 -1.78 0.89
C THR A 42 10.10 -1.42 1.02
N ILE A 43 9.44 -1.17 -0.11
CA ILE A 43 8.00 -0.93 -0.08
C ILE A 43 7.28 -2.27 0.01
N LYS A 44 6.37 -2.40 0.98
CA LYS A 44 5.58 -3.60 1.21
C LYS A 44 4.10 -3.25 1.27
N TRP A 45 3.27 -4.22 0.90
CA TRP A 45 1.85 -4.20 1.18
C TRP A 45 1.65 -4.55 2.65
N ILE A 46 1.06 -3.63 3.41
CA ILE A 46 0.76 -3.80 4.82
C ILE A 46 -0.75 -3.81 5.00
N CYS A 47 -1.26 -4.71 5.83
CA CYS A 47 -2.67 -4.73 6.19
C CYS A 47 -3.02 -3.45 6.93
N TRP A 48 -4.22 -2.90 6.74
CA TRP A 48 -4.68 -1.73 7.49
C TRP A 48 -4.65 -1.93 9.02
N MET A 49 -4.65 -3.18 9.49
CA MET A 49 -4.49 -3.56 10.91
C MET A 49 -3.02 -3.54 11.38
N GLY A 50 -2.06 -3.30 10.48
CA GLY A 50 -0.62 -3.30 10.71
C GLY A 50 0.11 -4.53 10.14
N SER A 51 1.45 -4.44 10.14
CA SER A 51 2.35 -5.47 9.59
C SER A 51 2.26 -6.82 10.30
N THR A 52 1.86 -6.83 11.58
CA THR A 52 1.61 -8.05 12.36
C THR A 52 0.40 -8.85 11.88
N CYS A 53 -0.56 -8.20 11.23
CA CYS A 53 -1.75 -8.84 10.70
C CYS A 53 -1.50 -9.44 9.31
N GLY A 54 -0.74 -8.74 8.47
CA GLY A 54 -0.40 -9.22 7.14
C GLY A 54 0.58 -8.28 6.45
N ILE A 55 1.63 -8.87 5.90
CA ILE A 55 2.62 -8.16 5.09
C ILE A 55 2.91 -8.97 3.83
N LYS A 56 3.06 -8.30 2.70
CA LYS A 56 3.51 -8.89 1.43
C LYS A 56 4.50 -7.98 0.74
N ASP A 57 5.44 -8.57 0.02
CA ASP A 57 6.32 -7.80 -0.84
C ASP A 57 5.50 -7.11 -1.92
N ALA A 58 5.75 -5.81 -2.06
CA ALA A 58 5.12 -5.06 -3.11
C ALA A 58 6.03 -5.11 -4.32
N ASP A 59 5.68 -5.99 -5.27
CA ASP A 59 6.26 -5.95 -6.61
C ASP A 59 5.73 -4.69 -7.29
N ILE A 60 6.42 -3.58 -7.11
CA ILE A 60 6.11 -2.30 -7.72
C ILE A 60 7.35 -1.98 -8.53
N CYS A 61 7.14 -1.85 -9.84
CA CYS A 61 8.14 -1.67 -10.90
C CYS A 61 9.57 -1.38 -10.40
N ASP A 62 10.49 -2.32 -10.68
CA ASP A 62 11.94 -2.48 -10.35
C ASP A 62 12.87 -1.30 -9.98
N GLU A 63 12.41 -0.06 -9.82
CA GLU A 63 13.25 1.09 -9.51
C GLU A 63 12.77 1.87 -8.28
N THR A 64 13.36 1.47 -7.15
CA THR A 64 13.99 2.26 -6.05
C THR A 64 13.38 3.53 -5.46
N GLU A 65 12.39 4.22 -6.00
CA GLU A 65 11.77 5.37 -5.29
C GLU A 65 10.30 5.51 -5.63
N ILE A 66 9.46 5.06 -4.71
CA ILE A 66 8.00 5.11 -4.86
C ILE A 66 7.51 6.30 -4.05
N LYS A 67 7.12 7.37 -4.74
CA LYS A 67 6.37 8.45 -4.12
C LYS A 67 4.95 7.95 -3.84
N ILE A 68 4.75 7.42 -2.64
CA ILE A 68 3.42 7.04 -2.13
C ILE A 68 2.67 8.35 -1.86
N TYR A 69 1.90 8.82 -2.83
CA TYR A 69 0.92 9.87 -2.58
C TYR A 69 -0.39 9.22 -2.15
N PRO A 70 -1.02 9.64 -1.05
CA PRO A 70 -2.42 9.32 -0.84
C PRO A 70 -3.21 10.03 -1.95
N THR A 71 -3.91 9.26 -2.79
CA THR A 71 -4.93 9.80 -3.67
C THR A 71 -6.07 10.29 -2.78
N VAL A 72 -5.98 11.56 -2.37
CA VAL A 72 -7.08 12.30 -1.79
C VAL A 72 -8.09 12.50 -2.92
N ASN A 73 -9.16 11.70 -2.92
CA ASN A 73 -10.32 11.99 -3.76
C ASN A 73 -10.98 13.28 -3.21
N PRO A 74 -11.30 14.27 -4.05
CA PRO A 74 -11.84 15.57 -3.64
C PRO A 74 -13.22 15.50 -2.98
#